data_AF-A0A2D4FWJ0-F1
#
_entry.id   AF-A0A2D4FWJ0-F1
#
_cell.length_a   1.000
_cell.length_b   1.000
_cell.length_c   1.000
_cell.angle_alpha   90.00
_cell.angle_beta   90.00
_cell.angle_gamma   90.00
#
_symmetry.space_group_name_H-M   'P 1'
#
loop_
_entity.id
_entity.type
_entity.pdbx_description
1 polymer ?
#
loop_
_entity_poly.entity_id
_entity_poly.type
_entity_poly.pdbx_seq_one_letter_code
_entity_poly.pdbx_strand_id
1 'polypeptide(L)'
;ARQHQQEGTFIPECEGDGTYKEVQCHQATGYCWCVRVDTGRPIPGTSTRNFPPDCEADTATKSTEIGPLFRDRILPGCPGSKKTQFLTQLIKALSSHMLQSRLMTVPYRRFPDSLAAPSLEDRAVRWQFTHLDRDFSNGVSERELRPFKLYMKQNARPKRCVRKFLDYCDLSGDKLISLPEFRGCLGLS
;
A
#
# COMPACT_ATOMS: atom_id res chain seq x y z
N ALA A 1 -2.64 -23.15 -41.57
CA ALA A 1 -1.27 -23.51 -41.13
C ALA A 1 -1.26 -23.55 -39.61
N ARG A 2 -0.89 -24.69 -39.02
CA ARG A 2 -0.81 -24.88 -37.56
C ARG A 2 0.29 -23.95 -37.01
N GLN A 3 -0.08 -22.96 -36.19
CA GLN A 3 0.87 -22.04 -35.60
C GLN A 3 1.69 -22.74 -34.52
N HIS A 4 2.99 -22.66 -34.68
CA HIS A 4 4.01 -23.11 -33.74
C HIS A 4 3.74 -22.52 -32.36
N GLN A 5 3.52 -23.41 -31.40
CA GLN A 5 3.49 -23.12 -29.97
C GLN A 5 4.90 -22.66 -29.57
N GLN A 6 5.09 -21.35 -29.39
CA GLN A 6 6.31 -20.82 -28.78
C GLN A 6 6.25 -21.12 -27.28
N GLU A 7 6.76 -22.29 -26.91
CA GLU A 7 6.95 -22.73 -25.53
C GLU A 7 7.90 -21.78 -24.80
N GLY A 8 7.33 -20.76 -24.14
CA GLY A 8 8.06 -19.83 -23.27
C GLY A 8 7.80 -18.35 -23.51
N THR A 9 7.12 -17.97 -24.61
CA THR A 9 6.81 -16.56 -24.90
C THR A 9 5.42 -16.22 -24.37
N PHE A 10 5.36 -15.28 -23.42
CA PHE A 10 4.09 -14.71 -22.95
C PHE A 10 3.49 -13.77 -23.99
N ILE A 11 2.25 -14.01 -24.37
CA ILE A 11 1.45 -13.11 -25.22
C ILE A 11 0.30 -12.60 -24.34
N PRO A 12 0.16 -11.27 -24.17
CA PRO A 12 -0.92 -10.71 -23.38
C PRO A 12 -2.27 -10.88 -24.08
N GLU A 13 -3.31 -11.14 -23.29
CA GLU A 13 -4.70 -11.17 -23.73
C GLU A 13 -5.30 -9.76 -23.69
N CYS A 14 -6.06 -9.41 -24.72
CA CYS A 14 -6.78 -8.15 -24.82
C CYS A 14 -8.30 -8.39 -24.88
N GLU A 15 -9.06 -7.39 -24.43
CA GLU A 15 -10.51 -7.30 -24.62
C GLU A 15 -10.87 -6.79 -26.03
N GLY A 16 -12.14 -6.90 -26.40
CA GLY A 16 -12.62 -6.51 -27.74
C GLY A 16 -12.48 -5.01 -28.06
N ASP A 17 -12.32 -4.16 -27.05
CA ASP A 17 -12.06 -2.72 -27.18
C ASP A 17 -10.57 -2.39 -27.34
N GLY A 18 -9.69 -3.39 -27.32
CA GLY A 18 -8.23 -3.24 -27.46
C GLY A 18 -7.51 -2.97 -26.14
N THR A 19 -8.22 -2.91 -25.00
CA THR A 19 -7.60 -2.84 -23.68
C THR A 19 -7.05 -4.21 -23.25
N TYR A 20 -6.16 -4.23 -22.27
CA TYR A 20 -5.65 -5.50 -21.73
C TYR A 20 -6.70 -6.16 -20.85
N LYS A 21 -6.87 -7.48 -20.97
CA LYS A 21 -7.65 -8.25 -20.00
C LYS A 21 -7.06 -8.08 -18.61
N GLU A 22 -7.92 -7.92 -17.62
CA GLU A 22 -7.52 -7.69 -16.24
C GLU A 22 -6.71 -8.86 -15.66
N VAL A 23 -7.08 -10.09 -15.97
CA VAL A 23 -6.30 -11.30 -15.65
C VAL A 23 -5.46 -11.71 -16.85
N GLN A 24 -4.17 -11.94 -16.61
CA GLN A 24 -3.23 -12.49 -17.58
C GLN A 24 -2.71 -13.84 -17.09
N CYS A 25 -2.72 -14.86 -17.96
CA CYS A 25 -2.26 -16.20 -17.62
C CYS A 25 -1.20 -16.69 -18.59
N HIS A 26 -0.04 -17.08 -18.07
CA HIS A 26 1.00 -17.76 -18.82
C HIS A 26 0.80 -19.27 -18.77
N GLN A 27 0.15 -19.82 -19.80
CA GLN A 27 -0.26 -21.23 -19.85
C GLN A 27 0.92 -22.20 -19.66
N ALA A 28 2.11 -21.90 -20.20
CA ALA A 28 3.25 -22.80 -20.11
C ALA A 28 3.88 -22.90 -18.71
N THR A 29 3.74 -21.87 -17.87
CA THR A 29 4.23 -21.90 -16.47
C THR A 29 3.12 -22.11 -15.46
N GLY A 30 1.86 -22.00 -15.90
CA GLY A 30 0.67 -22.06 -15.05
C GLY A 30 0.49 -20.84 -14.16
N TYR A 31 1.23 -19.75 -14.37
CA TYR A 31 1.09 -18.53 -13.56
C TYR A 31 0.02 -17.61 -14.13
N CYS A 32 -0.84 -17.07 -13.27
CA CYS A 32 -1.77 -16.01 -13.59
C CYS A 32 -1.50 -14.79 -12.71
N TRP A 33 -1.79 -13.57 -13.18
CA TRP A 33 -1.62 -12.32 -12.43
C TRP A 33 -2.60 -11.27 -12.93
N CYS A 34 -2.90 -10.27 -12.09
CA CYS A 34 -3.67 -9.11 -12.51
C CYS A 34 -2.77 -8.10 -13.24
N VAL A 35 -3.32 -7.37 -14.21
CA VAL A 35 -2.67 -6.26 -14.89
C VAL A 35 -3.56 -5.02 -14.88
N ARG A 36 -2.96 -3.84 -15.09
CA ARG A 36 -3.73 -2.63 -15.36
C ARG A 36 -4.25 -2.66 -16.80
N VAL A 37 -5.55 -2.47 -16.98
CA VAL A 37 -6.25 -2.56 -18.28
C VAL A 37 -5.73 -1.57 -19.34
N ASP A 38 -5.23 -0.41 -18.89
CA ASP A 38 -4.75 0.69 -19.74
C ASP A 38 -3.31 0.48 -20.25
N THR A 39 -2.46 -0.15 -19.44
CA THR A 39 -1.01 -0.22 -19.66
C THR A 39 -0.46 -1.63 -19.78
N GLY A 40 -1.25 -2.65 -19.44
CA GLY A 40 -0.85 -4.06 -19.43
C GLY A 40 0.19 -4.40 -18.37
N ARG A 41 0.48 -3.47 -17.43
CA ARG A 41 1.49 -3.68 -16.39
C ARG A 41 0.96 -4.61 -15.30
N PRO A 42 1.72 -5.64 -14.89
CA PRO A 42 1.33 -6.55 -13.81
C PRO A 42 1.21 -5.82 -12.46
N ILE A 43 0.19 -6.18 -11.70
CA ILE A 43 -0.05 -5.72 -10.33
C ILE A 43 0.73 -6.64 -9.38
N PRO A 44 1.74 -6.11 -8.66
CA PRO A 44 2.53 -6.92 -7.73
C PRO A 44 1.68 -7.58 -6.65
N GLY A 45 2.02 -8.82 -6.26
CA GLY A 45 1.29 -9.55 -5.20
C GLY A 45 0.05 -10.31 -5.67
N THR A 46 -0.37 -10.14 -6.92
CA THR A 46 -1.55 -10.83 -7.48
C THR A 46 -1.22 -12.15 -8.19
N SER A 47 0.06 -12.54 -8.24
CA SER A 47 0.48 -13.72 -8.99
C SER A 47 0.11 -15.02 -8.29
N THR A 48 -0.70 -15.84 -8.94
CA THR A 48 -1.19 -17.14 -8.48
C THR A 48 -0.72 -18.25 -9.43
N ARG A 49 -0.72 -19.50 -8.96
CA ARG A 49 -0.33 -20.67 -9.77
C ARG A 49 -1.53 -21.60 -9.95
N ASN A 50 -1.83 -21.93 -11.19
CA ASN A 50 -2.90 -22.83 -11.67
C ASN A 50 -4.34 -22.31 -11.55
N PHE A 51 -4.57 -21.16 -10.93
CA PHE A 51 -5.90 -20.54 -10.82
C PHE A 51 -5.80 -19.04 -11.13
N PRO A 52 -6.81 -18.46 -11.82
CA PRO A 52 -6.86 -17.02 -12.04
C PRO A 52 -7.09 -16.27 -10.71
N PRO A 53 -6.36 -15.16 -10.45
CA PRO A 53 -6.59 -14.33 -9.28
C PRO A 53 -7.90 -13.53 -9.41
N ASP A 54 -8.48 -13.17 -8.28
CA ASP A 54 -9.57 -12.19 -8.23
C ASP A 54 -8.99 -10.77 -8.28
N CYS A 55 -9.18 -10.10 -9.42
CA CYS A 55 -8.61 -8.78 -9.67
C CYS A 55 -9.53 -7.62 -9.24
N GLU A 56 -10.79 -7.91 -8.86
CA GLU A 56 -11.71 -6.92 -8.30
C GLU A 56 -11.26 -6.42 -6.91
N ALA A 57 -10.27 -7.08 -6.29
CA ALA A 57 -9.74 -6.72 -4.99
C ALA A 57 -8.73 -5.56 -5.01
N ASP A 58 -8.13 -5.22 -6.16
CA ASP A 58 -7.02 -4.25 -6.25
C ASP A 58 -7.12 -3.24 -7.40
N THR A 59 -8.27 -3.15 -8.08
CA THR A 59 -8.60 -1.95 -8.84
C THR A 59 -8.90 -0.80 -7.86
N ALA A 60 -8.54 0.41 -8.27
CA ALA A 60 -8.54 1.66 -7.50
C ALA A 60 -9.89 2.08 -6.86
N THR A 61 -10.87 1.20 -6.79
CA THR A 61 -12.21 1.40 -6.24
C THR A 61 -12.24 1.23 -4.71
N LYS A 62 -11.45 0.33 -4.10
CA LYS A 62 -11.38 0.25 -2.61
C LYS A 62 -10.45 1.28 -1.97
N SER A 63 -9.41 1.73 -2.66
CA SER A 63 -8.51 2.78 -2.14
C SER A 63 -9.16 4.17 -2.16
N THR A 64 -10.08 4.42 -3.10
CA THR A 64 -10.87 5.66 -3.17
C THR A 64 -11.94 5.75 -2.07
N GLU A 65 -12.42 4.63 -1.55
CA GLU A 65 -13.47 4.61 -0.51
C GLU A 65 -12.93 4.65 0.93
N ILE A 66 -11.70 4.19 1.19
CA ILE A 66 -11.13 4.20 2.54
C ILE A 66 -10.72 5.61 3.00
N GLY A 67 -10.22 6.47 2.09
CA GLY A 67 -9.87 7.85 2.40
C GLY A 67 -11.01 8.66 3.03
N PRO A 68 -12.22 8.66 2.44
CA PRO A 68 -13.43 9.24 3.02
C PRO A 68 -13.76 8.68 4.41
N LEU A 69 -13.65 7.36 4.62
CA LEU A 69 -13.96 6.72 5.90
C LEU A 69 -13.08 7.23 7.05
N PHE A 70 -11.82 7.59 6.78
CA PHE A 70 -10.94 8.16 7.80
C PHE A 70 -11.11 9.67 8.01
N ARG A 71 -11.66 10.41 7.04
CA ARG A 71 -11.88 11.87 7.15
C ARG A 71 -12.80 12.18 8.33
N ASP A 72 -13.94 11.50 8.39
CA ASP A 72 -14.99 11.78 9.37
C ASP A 72 -14.85 10.94 10.66
N ARG A 73 -13.97 9.92 10.67
CA ARG A 73 -13.75 9.07 11.85
C ARG A 73 -13.11 9.86 12.99
N ILE A 74 -13.72 9.77 14.18
CA ILE A 74 -13.20 10.43 15.39
C ILE A 74 -12.07 9.57 15.96
N LEU A 75 -10.89 10.19 16.14
CA LEU A 75 -9.80 9.58 16.90
C LEU A 75 -10.10 9.71 18.40
N PRO A 76 -10.35 8.61 19.14
CA PRO A 76 -10.74 8.70 20.55
C PRO A 76 -9.68 9.41 21.39
N GLY A 77 -10.10 10.41 22.17
CA GLY A 77 -9.20 11.23 22.99
C GLY A 77 -8.44 12.34 22.21
N CYS A 78 -8.71 12.50 20.92
CA CYS A 78 -8.09 13.52 20.07
C CYS A 78 -9.02 13.98 18.91
N PRO A 79 -10.13 14.67 19.18
CA PRO A 79 -11.06 15.12 18.14
C PRO A 79 -10.64 16.44 17.47
N GLY A 80 -11.18 16.68 16.27
CA GLY A 80 -11.16 17.98 15.57
C GLY A 80 -9.76 18.48 15.21
N SER A 81 -9.46 19.74 15.51
CA SER A 81 -8.19 20.41 15.16
C SER A 81 -6.96 19.73 15.76
N LYS A 82 -7.10 19.08 16.92
CA LYS A 82 -6.01 18.31 17.56
C LYS A 82 -5.62 17.08 16.74
N LYS A 83 -6.60 16.41 16.10
CA LYS A 83 -6.37 15.30 15.15
C LYS A 83 -5.55 15.81 13.98
N THR A 84 -6.02 16.87 13.32
CA THR A 84 -5.36 17.45 12.14
C THR A 84 -3.93 17.90 12.45
N GLN A 85 -3.71 18.56 13.59
CA GLN A 85 -2.38 18.98 14.03
C GLN A 85 -1.46 17.77 14.26
N PHE A 86 -1.96 16.74 14.94
CA PHE A 86 -1.21 15.50 15.20
C PHE A 86 -0.82 14.80 13.89
N LEU A 87 -1.77 14.59 12.97
CA LEU A 87 -1.52 13.92 11.69
C LEU A 87 -0.51 14.70 10.85
N THR A 88 -0.68 16.02 10.78
CA THR A 88 0.24 16.91 10.03
C THR A 88 1.66 16.84 10.59
N GLN A 89 1.83 16.86 11.92
CA GLN A 89 3.14 16.74 12.55
C GLN A 89 3.76 15.37 12.30
N LEU A 90 2.96 14.31 12.39
CA LEU A 90 3.42 12.94 12.19
C LEU A 90 3.88 12.72 10.74
N ILE A 91 3.08 13.10 9.74
CA ILE A 91 3.48 13.00 8.34
C ILE A 91 4.77 13.77 8.06
N LYS A 92 4.89 15.01 8.56
CA LYS A 92 6.12 15.80 8.39
C LYS A 92 7.34 15.12 9.00
N ALA A 93 7.19 14.53 10.19
CA ALA A 93 8.25 13.77 10.84
C ALA A 93 8.65 12.54 10.01
N LEU A 94 7.69 11.81 9.45
CA LEU A 94 7.95 10.65 8.58
C LEU A 94 8.69 11.05 7.31
N SER A 95 8.24 12.12 6.64
CA SER A 95 8.92 12.66 5.45
C SER A 95 10.35 13.06 5.77
N SER A 96 10.58 13.75 6.90
CA SER A 96 11.92 14.12 7.34
C SER A 96 12.79 12.90 7.64
N HIS A 97 12.23 11.88 8.30
CA HIS A 97 12.95 10.65 8.62
C HIS A 97 13.38 9.89 7.36
N MET A 98 12.49 9.78 6.37
CA MET A 98 12.80 9.21 5.08
C MET A 98 13.97 9.95 4.42
N LEU A 99 13.89 11.29 4.33
CA LEU A 99 14.93 12.12 3.69
C LEU A 99 16.29 12.09 4.42
N GLN A 100 16.29 11.97 5.75
CA GLN A 100 17.51 11.92 6.56
C GLN A 100 18.13 10.53 6.64
N SER A 101 17.36 9.48 6.35
CA SER A 101 17.89 8.12 6.35
C SER A 101 18.97 7.98 5.26
N ARG A 102 20.19 7.60 5.65
CA ARG A 102 21.33 7.33 4.73
C ARG A 102 21.07 6.19 3.71
N LEU A 103 19.86 5.62 3.72
CA LEU A 103 19.41 4.46 2.94
C LEU A 103 18.75 4.84 1.61
N MET A 104 18.97 6.06 1.10
CA MET A 104 18.80 6.35 -0.35
C MET A 104 19.74 5.48 -1.24
N THR A 105 20.52 4.57 -0.63
CA THR A 105 21.49 3.66 -1.22
C THR A 105 21.04 2.19 -1.30
N VAL A 106 19.85 1.81 -0.80
CA VAL A 106 19.29 0.47 -1.10
C VAL A 106 18.79 0.49 -2.54
N PRO A 107 19.24 -0.43 -3.42
CA PRO A 107 19.06 -0.28 -4.85
C PRO A 107 17.57 -0.19 -5.18
N TYR A 108 17.25 0.78 -6.03
CA TYR A 108 16.02 1.04 -6.80
C TYR A 108 15.23 -0.19 -7.30
N ARG A 109 15.79 -1.40 -7.19
CA ARG A 109 15.27 -2.66 -7.71
C ARG A 109 14.13 -3.30 -6.90
N ARG A 110 13.81 -2.82 -5.68
CA ARG A 110 12.68 -3.35 -4.88
C ARG A 110 11.40 -2.50 -4.89
N PHE A 111 11.43 -1.27 -5.41
CA PHE A 111 10.28 -0.35 -5.29
C PHE A 111 10.17 0.65 -6.47
N PRO A 112 9.60 0.24 -7.62
CA PRO A 112 9.23 1.17 -8.69
C PRO A 112 8.04 2.07 -8.28
N ASP A 113 7.09 1.52 -7.51
CA ASP A 113 5.80 2.18 -7.21
C ASP A 113 5.87 3.23 -6.09
N SER A 114 6.81 3.13 -5.15
CA SER A 114 6.99 4.15 -4.09
C SER A 114 7.52 5.47 -4.62
N LEU A 115 8.10 5.51 -5.82
CA LEU A 115 8.51 6.76 -6.49
C LEU A 115 7.39 7.32 -7.38
N ALA A 116 6.48 6.45 -7.83
CA ALA A 116 5.29 6.82 -8.59
C ALA A 116 4.16 7.42 -7.72
N ALA A 117 4.32 7.38 -6.39
CA ALA A 117 3.39 8.02 -5.47
C ALA A 117 3.39 9.56 -5.67
N PRO A 118 2.20 10.20 -5.66
CA PRO A 118 2.02 11.56 -6.16
C PRO A 118 2.66 12.63 -5.28
N SER A 119 2.80 12.38 -3.98
CA SER A 119 3.33 13.36 -3.03
C SER A 119 4.49 12.81 -2.19
N LEU A 120 5.35 13.70 -1.68
CA LEU A 120 6.47 13.31 -0.81
C LEU A 120 5.98 12.57 0.44
N GLU A 121 4.84 12.99 0.97
CA GLU A 121 4.16 12.39 2.10
C GLU A 121 3.75 10.95 1.78
N ASP A 122 3.15 10.71 0.62
CA ASP A 122 2.75 9.37 0.20
C ASP A 122 3.96 8.44 0.00
N ARG A 123 5.05 8.96 -0.57
CA ARG A 123 6.32 8.22 -0.68
C ARG A 123 6.88 7.86 0.70
N ALA A 124 6.86 8.79 1.65
CA ALA A 124 7.36 8.58 3.00
C ALA A 124 6.53 7.56 3.78
N VAL A 125 5.21 7.58 3.62
CA VAL A 125 4.31 6.61 4.27
C VAL A 125 4.52 5.21 3.71
N ARG A 126 4.61 5.07 2.38
CA ARG A 126 4.92 3.77 1.73
C ARG A 126 6.29 3.26 2.14
N TRP A 127 7.31 4.12 2.13
CA TRP A 127 8.65 3.78 2.61
C TRP A 127 8.66 3.37 4.08
N GLN A 128 7.88 4.04 4.93
CA GLN A 128 7.78 3.68 6.34
C GLN A 128 7.09 2.33 6.52
N PHE A 129 6.02 2.06 5.76
CA PHE A 129 5.29 0.79 5.82
C PHE A 129 6.22 -0.39 5.52
N THR A 130 7.08 -0.28 4.52
CA THR A 130 8.02 -1.35 4.13
C THR A 130 9.13 -1.59 5.15
N HIS A 131 9.43 -0.61 6.00
CA HIS A 131 10.36 -0.79 7.12
C HIS A 131 9.69 -1.45 8.34
N LEU A 132 8.36 -1.38 8.40
CA LEU A 132 7.56 -1.99 9.46
C LEU A 132 7.20 -3.43 9.11
N ASP A 133 6.77 -3.69 7.88
CA ASP A 133 6.48 -5.01 7.33
C ASP A 133 7.79 -5.80 7.11
N ARG A 134 8.28 -6.44 8.17
CA ARG A 134 9.57 -7.15 8.15
C ARG A 134 9.42 -8.56 7.59
N ASP A 135 8.25 -9.14 7.73
CA ASP A 135 7.94 -10.47 7.24
C ASP A 135 7.33 -10.48 5.83
N PHE A 136 7.11 -9.30 5.23
CA PHE A 136 6.58 -9.11 3.88
C PHE A 136 5.18 -9.71 3.72
N SER A 137 4.40 -9.69 4.80
CA SER A 137 3.03 -10.22 4.82
C SER A 137 2.01 -9.26 4.20
N ASN A 138 2.43 -8.08 3.72
CA ASN A 138 1.58 -7.04 3.13
C ASN A 138 0.58 -6.44 4.14
N GLY A 139 0.83 -6.64 5.43
CA GLY A 139 0.06 -6.10 6.54
C GLY A 139 0.93 -6.02 7.80
N VAL A 140 0.91 -4.91 8.51
CA VAL A 140 1.80 -4.73 9.67
C VAL A 140 1.08 -5.16 10.94
N SER A 141 1.61 -6.18 11.60
CA SER A 141 1.06 -6.68 12.86
C SER A 141 1.35 -5.77 14.07
N GLU A 142 0.61 -5.94 15.16
CA GLU A 142 0.86 -5.19 16.42
C GLU A 142 2.31 -5.33 16.91
N ARG A 143 2.95 -6.49 16.68
CA ARG A 143 4.34 -6.74 17.08
C ARG A 143 5.33 -5.89 16.27
N GLU A 144 5.08 -5.75 14.98
CA GLU A 144 5.88 -4.96 14.04
C GLU A 144 5.65 -3.46 14.19
N LEU A 145 4.48 -3.05 14.68
CA LEU A 145 4.17 -1.66 14.99
C LEU A 145 4.83 -1.15 16.28
N ARG A 146 5.44 -2.02 17.10
CA ARG A 146 6.07 -1.62 18.38
C ARG A 146 7.14 -0.52 18.21
N PRO A 147 8.10 -0.62 17.27
CA PRO A 147 9.07 0.44 17.02
C PRO A 147 8.40 1.73 16.53
N PHE A 148 7.37 1.62 15.69
CA PHE A 148 6.62 2.76 15.19
C PHE A 148 5.88 3.50 16.31
N LYS A 149 5.27 2.77 17.24
CA LYS A 149 4.61 3.33 18.43
C LYS A 149 5.59 4.12 19.30
N LEU A 150 6.83 3.68 19.41
CA LEU A 150 7.89 4.41 20.12
C LEU A 150 8.31 5.67 19.37
N TYR A 151 8.51 5.56 18.05
CA TYR A 151 8.81 6.70 17.18
C TYR A 151 7.76 7.82 17.29
N MET A 152 6.47 7.46 17.23
CA MET A 152 5.37 8.44 17.36
C MET A 152 5.35 9.11 18.73
N LYS A 153 5.66 8.38 19.81
CA LYS A 153 5.71 8.95 21.17
C LYS A 153 6.80 10.03 21.29
N GLN A 154 7.86 9.92 20.51
CA GLN A 154 8.99 10.85 20.51
C GLN A 154 8.75 12.05 19.58
N ASN A 155 8.19 11.80 18.39
CA ASN A 155 8.16 12.79 17.31
C ASN A 155 6.78 13.43 17.05
N ALA A 156 5.71 12.96 17.69
CA ALA A 156 4.37 13.50 17.48
C ALA A 156 3.65 13.84 18.80
N ARG A 157 2.87 14.92 18.78
CA ARG A 157 2.01 15.38 19.89
C ARG A 157 0.62 15.71 19.35
N PRO A 158 -0.43 15.68 20.19
CA PRO A 158 -0.48 15.28 21.60
C PRO A 158 -0.31 13.78 21.90
N LYS A 159 0.25 13.41 23.08
CA LYS A 159 0.41 12.01 23.52
C LYS A 159 -0.90 11.21 23.58
N ARG A 160 -2.04 11.90 23.80
CA ARG A 160 -3.36 11.26 23.83
C ARG A 160 -3.74 10.68 22.46
N CYS A 161 -3.37 11.36 21.37
CA CYS A 161 -3.60 10.90 20.00
C CYS A 161 -2.77 9.64 19.71
N VAL A 162 -1.47 9.65 20.07
CA VAL A 162 -0.56 8.51 19.90
C VAL A 162 -1.06 7.23 20.57
N ARG A 163 -1.72 7.33 21.74
CA ARG A 163 -2.18 6.15 22.50
C ARG A 163 -3.25 5.36 21.74
N LYS A 164 -4.08 6.02 20.94
CA LYS A 164 -5.21 5.43 20.24
C LYS A 164 -5.08 5.44 18.72
N PHE A 165 -3.93 5.89 18.21
CA PHE A 165 -3.72 6.05 16.78
C PHE A 165 -3.69 4.72 16.03
N LEU A 166 -2.97 3.72 16.54
CA LEU A 166 -2.88 2.41 15.87
C LEU A 166 -4.24 1.69 15.88
N ASP A 167 -4.93 1.68 17.02
CA ASP A 167 -6.31 1.19 17.12
C ASP A 167 -7.27 1.92 16.18
N TYR A 168 -6.99 3.20 15.88
CA TYR A 168 -7.77 4.00 14.95
C TYR A 168 -7.45 3.67 13.49
N CYS A 169 -6.21 3.32 13.17
CA CYS A 169 -5.80 2.94 11.82
C CYS A 169 -6.36 1.58 11.41
N ASP A 170 -6.56 0.67 12.36
CA ASP A 170 -7.24 -0.61 12.13
C ASP A 170 -8.74 -0.35 11.85
N LEU A 171 -9.11 -0.39 10.57
CA LEU A 171 -10.48 -0.16 10.10
C LEU A 171 -11.21 -1.49 9.91
N SER A 172 -10.51 -2.52 9.44
CA SER A 172 -11.00 -3.89 9.32
C SER A 172 -11.26 -4.55 10.68
N GLY A 173 -10.55 -4.14 11.72
CA GLY A 173 -10.62 -4.73 13.07
C GLY A 173 -9.89 -6.07 13.19
N ASP A 174 -9.03 -6.41 12.22
CA ASP A 174 -8.32 -7.69 12.15
C ASP A 174 -6.96 -7.67 12.90
N LYS A 175 -6.60 -6.53 13.52
CA LYS A 175 -5.33 -6.29 14.23
C LYS A 175 -4.10 -6.29 13.31
N LEU A 176 -4.31 -6.20 12.02
CA LEU A 176 -3.29 -5.95 11.01
C LEU A 176 -3.56 -4.57 10.42
N ILE A 177 -2.50 -3.81 10.13
CA ILE A 177 -2.65 -2.55 9.41
C ILE A 177 -2.20 -2.76 7.98
N SER A 178 -3.14 -2.73 7.05
CA SER A 178 -2.85 -2.77 5.62
C SER A 178 -2.31 -1.43 5.12
N LEU A 179 -1.67 -1.43 3.94
CA LEU A 179 -1.15 -0.19 3.34
C LEU A 179 -2.26 0.86 3.08
N PRO A 180 -3.45 0.49 2.55
CA PRO A 180 -4.56 1.43 2.39
C PRO A 180 -5.03 2.05 3.71
N GLU A 181 -5.10 1.27 4.78
CA GLU A 181 -5.46 1.75 6.12
C GLU A 181 -4.41 2.69 6.69
N PHE A 182 -3.13 2.34 6.53
CA PHE A 182 -2.03 3.17 7.01
C PHE A 182 -1.98 4.53 6.32
N ARG A 183 -2.20 4.55 4.99
CA ARG A 183 -2.32 5.78 4.20
C ARG A 183 -3.55 6.59 4.64
N GLY A 184 -4.72 5.95 4.67
CA GLY A 184 -5.98 6.59 5.01
C GLY A 184 -5.99 7.19 6.42
N CYS A 185 -5.47 6.46 7.42
CA CYS A 185 -5.46 6.94 8.80
C CYS A 185 -4.49 8.11 9.04
N LEU A 186 -3.47 8.25 8.19
CA LEU A 186 -2.59 9.42 8.16
C LEU A 186 -3.21 10.61 7.40
N GLY A 187 -4.32 10.40 6.68
CA GLY A 187 -5.02 11.43 5.92
C GLY A 187 -4.57 11.51 4.46
N LEU A 188 -3.98 10.43 3.93
CA LEU A 188 -3.63 10.29 2.52
C LEU A 188 -4.69 9.44 1.82
N SER A 189 -5.24 9.95 0.72
CA SER A 189 -6.14 9.26 -0.21
C SER A 189 -5.45 9.17 -1.57
#